data_AF-A0A377LZ31-F1
#
_entry.id   AF-A0A377LZ31-F1
#
_cell.length_a   1.000
_cell.length_b   1.000
_cell.length_c   1.000
_cell.angle_alpha   90.00
_cell.angle_beta   90.00
_cell.angle_gamma   90.00
#
_symmetry.space_group_name_H-M   'P 1'
#
loop_
_entity.id
_entity.type
_entity.pdbx_description
1 polymer ?
#
loop_
_entity_poly.entity_id
_entity_poly.type
_entity_poly.pdbx_seq_one_letter_code
_entity_poly.pdbx_strand_id
1 'polypeptide(L)'
;MGQPGQMDKGSLSAHARFTHAGHLTRHGRDPEGLEKILRNYFKAPVKLIANVPQWMPLSPREQAQLGAGRRVPRMGESAFLGVAVRDVQHKFRIEIGPLSAEEYNRFLPGEAWVTELRDWVRQYAGVEI
;
A
#
# COMPACT_ATOMS: atom_id res chain seq x y z
N MET A 1 21.50 9.81 -9.79
CA MET A 1 22.69 9.05 -10.24
C MET A 1 22.21 7.65 -10.58
N GLY A 2 22.25 7.30 -11.86
CA GLY A 2 21.62 6.11 -12.41
C GLY A 2 22.35 4.81 -12.07
N GLN A 3 21.59 3.73 -11.97
CA GLN A 3 22.13 2.38 -12.13
C GLN A 3 21.95 1.96 -13.60
N PRO A 4 23.02 1.46 -14.27
CA PRO A 4 23.03 1.20 -15.71
C PRO A 4 22.24 -0.05 -16.16
N GLY A 5 21.50 -0.71 -15.27
CA GLY A 5 20.79 -1.96 -15.58
C GLY A 5 19.36 -1.84 -16.10
N GLN A 6 18.77 -0.64 -16.12
CA GLN A 6 17.32 -0.47 -16.29
C GLN A 6 16.87 0.10 -17.64
N MET A 7 17.78 0.22 -18.62
CA MET A 7 17.52 0.98 -19.84
C MET A 7 16.93 0.19 -21.02
N ASP A 8 16.76 -1.14 -20.94
CA ASP A 8 16.48 -1.94 -22.13
C ASP A 8 15.15 -2.71 -22.14
N LYS A 9 14.08 -2.21 -21.49
CA LYS A 9 12.74 -2.79 -21.64
C LYS A 9 11.64 -1.73 -21.61
N GLY A 10 11.44 -1.05 -22.73
CA GLY A 10 10.24 -0.23 -22.91
C GLY A 10 10.23 0.53 -24.22
N SER A 11 9.25 0.24 -25.07
CA SER A 11 9.01 0.83 -26.40
C SER A 11 8.52 2.28 -26.38
N LEU A 12 8.72 3.02 -25.28
CA LEU A 12 8.18 4.36 -25.11
C LEU A 12 9.23 5.42 -25.48
N SER A 13 8.86 6.36 -26.36
CA SER A 13 9.79 7.36 -26.91
C SER A 13 10.39 8.26 -25.83
N ALA A 14 11.62 8.73 -26.06
CA ALA A 14 12.40 9.54 -25.11
C ALA A 14 11.69 10.85 -24.74
N HIS A 15 10.90 11.44 -25.65
CA HIS A 15 10.19 12.68 -25.40
C HIS A 15 9.03 12.56 -24.39
N ALA A 16 8.34 11.41 -24.33
CA ALA A 16 7.33 11.15 -23.30
C ALA A 16 7.93 11.09 -21.88
N ARG A 17 9.21 10.74 -21.75
CA ARG A 17 9.89 10.60 -20.46
C ARG A 17 10.29 11.95 -19.85
N PHE A 18 10.56 12.97 -20.68
CA PHE A 18 11.05 14.27 -20.18
C PHE A 18 9.93 15.25 -19.81
N THR A 19 8.75 15.17 -20.44
CA THR A 19 7.60 16.02 -20.07
C THR A 19 7.03 15.65 -18.68
N HIS A 20 7.26 14.42 -18.19
CA HIS A 20 6.78 13.94 -16.89
C HIS A 20 7.87 13.85 -15.80
N ALA A 21 9.07 14.39 -16.04
CA ALA A 21 10.17 14.32 -15.08
C ALA A 21 9.86 15.02 -13.74
N GLY A 22 8.98 16.02 -13.71
CA GLY A 22 8.51 16.65 -12.47
C GLY A 22 7.45 15.85 -11.70
N HIS A 23 6.76 14.91 -12.35
CA HIS A 23 5.79 14.00 -11.72
C HIS A 23 6.44 12.70 -11.25
N LEU A 24 7.57 12.30 -11.83
CA LEU A 24 8.30 11.07 -11.50
C LEU A 24 9.17 11.20 -10.24
N THR A 25 9.39 12.42 -9.72
CA THR A 25 10.14 12.67 -8.47
C THR A 25 9.27 12.58 -7.21
N ARG A 26 7.94 12.47 -7.36
CA ARG A 26 7.08 12.06 -6.24
C ARG A 26 6.94 10.54 -6.29
N HIS A 27 7.58 9.86 -5.36
CA HIS A 27 7.24 8.49 -4.94
C HIS A 27 5.83 8.45 -4.34
N GLY A 28 4.80 8.84 -5.10
CA GLY A 28 3.42 8.92 -4.67
C GLY A 28 2.57 7.95 -5.47
N ARG A 29 2.53 6.68 -5.03
CA ARG A 29 1.40 5.80 -5.33
C ARG A 29 0.21 6.38 -4.57
N ASP A 30 -0.45 7.36 -5.18
CA ASP A 30 -1.48 8.13 -4.51
C ASP A 30 -2.79 7.31 -4.40
N PRO A 31 -3.39 7.22 -3.20
CA PRO A 31 -4.70 6.61 -2.96
C PRO A 31 -5.77 6.88 -4.02
N GLU A 32 -5.83 8.11 -4.53
CA GLU A 32 -6.85 8.50 -5.51
C GLU A 32 -6.66 7.82 -6.87
N GLY A 33 -5.42 7.48 -7.23
CA GLY A 33 -5.11 6.81 -8.49
C GLY A 33 -5.72 5.40 -8.53
N LEU A 34 -5.52 4.63 -7.46
CA LEU A 34 -6.12 3.30 -7.33
C LEU A 34 -7.65 3.39 -7.29
N GLU A 35 -8.22 4.33 -6.55
CA GLU A 35 -9.67 4.52 -6.50
C GLU A 35 -10.25 4.77 -7.90
N LYS A 36 -9.65 5.67 -8.68
CA LYS A 36 -10.11 5.99 -10.05
C LYS A 36 -10.05 4.77 -10.97
N ILE A 37 -8.99 3.97 -10.89
CA ILE A 37 -8.85 2.74 -11.70
C ILE A 37 -9.97 1.75 -11.36
N LEU A 38 -10.16 1.48 -10.07
CA LEU A 38 -11.16 0.50 -9.62
C LEU A 38 -12.59 0.94 -9.97
N ARG A 39 -12.92 2.23 -9.79
CA ARG A 39 -14.22 2.79 -10.20
C ARG A 39 -14.48 2.63 -11.70
N ASN A 40 -13.46 2.91 -12.52
CA ASN A 40 -13.59 2.83 -13.98
C ASN A 40 -13.70 1.38 -14.47
N TYR A 41 -13.02 0.45 -13.82
CA TYR A 41 -12.99 -0.96 -14.19
C TYR A 41 -14.27 -1.68 -13.77
N PHE A 42 -14.65 -1.61 -12.49
CA PHE A 42 -15.82 -2.30 -11.95
C PHE A 42 -17.14 -1.58 -12.22
N LYS A 43 -17.09 -0.33 -12.72
CA LYS A 43 -18.26 0.54 -12.91
C LYS A 43 -19.07 0.76 -11.61
N ALA A 44 -18.46 0.52 -10.46
CA ALA A 44 -19.04 0.66 -9.14
C ALA A 44 -18.44 1.87 -8.41
N PRO A 45 -19.16 2.47 -7.45
CA PRO A 45 -18.56 3.44 -6.55
C PRO A 45 -17.53 2.72 -5.66
N VAL A 46 -16.32 3.24 -5.62
CA VAL A 46 -15.23 2.73 -4.78
C VAL A 46 -14.65 3.90 -4.02
N LYS A 47 -14.32 3.67 -2.74
CA LYS A 47 -13.67 4.64 -1.87
C LYS A 47 -12.45 4.01 -1.23
N LEU A 48 -11.30 4.70 -1.28
CA LEU A 48 -10.12 4.29 -0.53
C LEU A 48 -10.06 5.02 0.81
N ILE A 49 -10.10 4.28 1.90
CA ILE A 49 -9.87 4.80 3.26
C ILE A 49 -8.42 4.50 3.62
N ALA A 50 -7.58 5.52 3.54
CA ALA A 50 -6.20 5.45 4.01
C ALA A 50 -6.14 5.54 5.55
N ASN A 51 -4.97 5.19 6.09
CA ASN A 51 -4.61 5.34 7.49
C ASN A 51 -5.50 4.60 8.49
N VAL A 52 -5.92 3.38 8.14
CA VAL A 52 -6.75 2.55 9.01
C VAL A 52 -5.89 2.02 10.17
N PRO A 53 -6.23 2.30 11.43
CA PRO A 53 -5.44 1.82 12.55
C PRO A 53 -5.38 0.29 12.61
N GLN A 54 -4.18 -0.24 12.81
CA GLN A 54 -3.93 -1.65 13.10
C GLN A 54 -2.93 -1.79 14.24
N TRP A 55 -3.04 -2.90 14.97
CA TRP A 55 -2.02 -3.31 15.93
C TRP A 55 -1.01 -4.18 15.22
N MET A 56 0.25 -3.75 15.17
CA MET A 56 1.36 -4.55 14.69
C MET A 56 2.07 -5.19 15.88
N PRO A 57 2.22 -6.52 15.93
CA PRO A 57 2.93 -7.17 17.01
C PRO A 57 4.42 -6.78 16.99
N LEU A 58 4.99 -6.56 18.17
CA LEU A 58 6.43 -6.33 18.32
C LEU A 58 7.14 -7.67 18.49
N SER A 59 8.21 -7.89 17.73
CA SER A 59 9.10 -9.01 17.98
C SER A 59 9.81 -8.85 19.33
N PRO A 60 10.25 -9.94 19.99
CA PRO A 60 10.94 -9.87 21.28
C PRO A 60 12.19 -8.99 21.31
N ARG A 61 12.79 -8.72 20.13
CA ARG A 61 13.96 -7.84 19.97
C ARG A 61 13.60 -6.36 19.92
N GLU A 62 12.37 -6.04 19.54
CA GLU A 62 11.84 -4.67 19.46
C GLU A 62 11.16 -4.26 20.78
N GLN A 63 10.83 -5.23 21.63
CA GLN A 63 10.32 -5.00 22.97
C GLN A 63 11.42 -4.45 23.87
N ALA A 64 11.14 -3.31 24.50
CA ALA A 64 12.03 -2.76 25.52
C ALA A 64 12.11 -3.72 26.72
N GLN A 65 13.30 -4.23 27.01
CA GLN A 65 13.58 -5.06 28.18
C GLN A 65 14.46 -4.29 29.16
N LEU A 66 14.18 -4.43 30.46
CA LEU A 66 15.02 -3.88 31.51
C LEU A 66 16.38 -4.60 31.51
N GLY A 67 17.45 -3.86 31.23
CA GLY A 67 18.82 -4.38 31.21
C GLY A 67 19.84 -3.26 31.42
N ALA A 68 21.08 -3.64 31.74
CA ALA A 68 22.20 -2.70 31.93
C ALA A 68 23.22 -2.84 30.79
N GLY A 69 23.64 -1.72 30.18
CA GLY A 69 24.70 -1.70 29.16
C GLY A 69 24.48 -0.65 28.05
N ARG A 70 25.52 -0.38 27.25
CA ARG A 70 25.48 0.62 26.16
C ARG A 70 24.56 0.27 24.97
N ARG A 71 24.03 -0.95 24.90
CA ARG A 71 23.20 -1.46 23.78
C ARG A 71 21.72 -1.67 24.15
N VAL A 72 21.27 -1.17 25.31
CA VAL A 72 19.89 -1.33 25.77
C VAL A 72 19.00 -0.22 25.16
N PRO A 73 17.80 -0.55 24.65
CA PRO A 73 16.87 0.45 24.12
C PRO A 73 16.52 1.51 25.18
N ARG A 74 16.52 2.79 24.77
CA ARG A 74 16.27 3.92 25.67
C ARG A 74 14.82 4.40 25.54
N MET A 75 14.18 4.60 26.68
CA MET A 75 12.85 5.20 26.76
C MET A 75 12.89 6.61 26.17
N GLY A 76 12.01 6.89 25.20
CA GLY A 76 11.93 8.19 24.50
C GLY A 76 12.78 8.29 23.22
N GLU A 77 13.63 7.32 22.90
CA GLU A 77 14.44 7.32 21.68
C GLU A 77 14.10 6.15 20.74
N SER A 78 14.10 4.92 21.26
CA SER A 78 13.99 3.70 20.43
C SER A 78 13.24 2.55 21.09
N ALA A 79 12.73 2.75 22.31
CA ALA A 79 12.02 1.74 23.06
C ALA A 79 10.52 1.76 22.75
N PHE A 80 10.01 0.68 22.16
CA PHE A 80 8.57 0.41 22.13
C PHE A 80 8.19 -0.41 23.38
N LEU A 81 7.24 0.11 24.15
CA LEU A 81 6.76 -0.54 25.37
C LEU A 81 5.52 -1.40 25.07
N GLY A 82 5.53 -2.65 25.52
CA GLY A 82 4.40 -3.57 25.37
C GLY A 82 4.60 -4.60 24.25
N VAL A 83 3.52 -5.27 23.86
CA VAL A 83 3.55 -6.40 22.92
C VAL A 83 3.17 -6.02 21.47
N ALA A 84 2.65 -4.82 21.25
CA ALA A 84 2.21 -4.33 19.95
C ALA A 84 2.24 -2.80 19.87
N VAL A 85 2.43 -2.26 18.66
CA VAL A 85 2.36 -0.83 18.35
C VAL A 85 1.17 -0.55 17.46
N ARG A 86 0.55 0.62 17.65
CA ARG A 86 -0.51 1.09 16.78
C ARG A 86 0.10 1.71 15.53
N ASP A 87 -0.05 1.02 14.40
CA ASP A 87 0.28 1.53 13.08
C ASP A 87 -0.97 2.12 12.44
N VAL A 88 -0.79 3.26 11.80
CA VAL A 88 -1.84 3.96 11.05
C VAL A 88 -1.38 4.31 9.65
N GLN A 89 -0.22 3.84 9.19
CA GLN A 89 0.34 4.25 7.89
C GLN A 89 0.28 3.13 6.85
N HIS A 90 0.34 1.85 7.25
CA HIS A 90 0.52 0.75 6.31
C HIS A 90 -0.75 -0.01 5.96
N LYS A 91 -1.90 0.40 6.51
CA LYS A 91 -3.20 -0.23 6.23
C LYS A 91 -4.18 0.75 5.62
N PHE A 92 -4.80 0.30 4.54
CA PHE A 92 -5.93 0.96 3.90
C PHE A 92 -7.10 0.00 3.78
N ARG A 93 -8.30 0.55 3.56
CA ARG A 93 -9.52 -0.19 3.30
C ARG A 93 -10.11 0.29 1.98
N ILE A 94 -10.54 -0.66 1.16
CA ILE A 94 -11.33 -0.39 -0.04
C ILE A 94 -12.79 -0.63 0.33
N GLU A 95 -13.63 0.38 0.19
CA GLU A 95 -15.08 0.24 0.31
C GLU A 95 -15.68 0.30 -1.09
N ILE A 96 -16.51 -0.70 -1.44
CA ILE A 96 -17.15 -0.80 -2.76
C ILE A 96 -18.66 -0.75 -2.54
N GLY A 97 -19.30 0.25 -3.11
CA GLY A 97 -20.76 0.37 -3.14
C GLY A 97 -21.29 1.80 -3.01
N PRO A 98 -22.62 1.98 -3.09
CA PRO A 98 -23.64 0.94 -3.13
C PRO A 98 -23.59 0.05 -4.39
N LEU A 99 -23.93 -1.23 -4.23
CA LEU A 99 -23.95 -2.25 -5.28
C LEU A 99 -25.36 -2.86 -5.40
N SER A 100 -25.75 -3.25 -6.61
CA SER A 100 -26.88 -4.15 -6.83
C SER A 100 -26.57 -5.57 -6.30
N ALA A 101 -27.61 -6.37 -6.08
CA ALA A 101 -27.42 -7.76 -5.64
C ALA A 101 -26.60 -8.59 -6.64
N GLU A 102 -26.73 -8.33 -7.93
CA GLU A 102 -25.96 -9.01 -8.97
C GLU A 102 -24.47 -8.63 -8.92
N GLU A 103 -24.16 -7.34 -8.80
CA GLU A 103 -22.78 -6.86 -8.65
C GLU A 103 -22.14 -7.37 -7.35
N TYR A 104 -22.91 -7.37 -6.25
CA TYR A 104 -22.45 -7.90 -4.97
C TYR A 104 -22.06 -9.39 -5.09
N ASN A 105 -22.88 -10.19 -5.76
CA ASN A 105 -22.58 -11.61 -5.97
C ASN A 105 -21.27 -11.82 -6.72
N ARG A 106 -20.92 -10.95 -7.67
CA ARG A 106 -19.64 -11.02 -8.41
C ARG A 106 -18.41 -10.70 -7.54
N PHE A 107 -18.59 -10.01 -6.42
CA PHE A 107 -17.53 -9.73 -5.44
C PHE A 107 -17.40 -10.80 -4.35
N LEU A 108 -18.19 -11.89 -4.40
CA LEU A 108 -18.08 -12.97 -3.43
C LEU A 108 -16.77 -13.75 -3.56
N PRO A 109 -16.29 -14.39 -2.48
CA PRO A 109 -15.11 -15.24 -2.53
C PRO A 109 -15.26 -16.35 -3.58
N GLY A 110 -14.30 -16.46 -4.49
CA GLY A 110 -14.30 -17.45 -5.57
C GLY A 110 -14.71 -16.91 -6.94
N GLU A 111 -15.25 -15.70 -6.98
CA GLU A 111 -15.66 -15.05 -8.24
C GLU A 111 -14.50 -14.31 -8.93
N ALA A 112 -14.72 -13.95 -10.19
CA ALA A 112 -13.70 -13.27 -11.01
C ALA A 112 -13.36 -11.88 -10.46
N TRP A 113 -14.35 -11.07 -10.09
CA TRP A 113 -14.11 -9.66 -9.73
C TRP A 113 -13.30 -9.51 -8.43
N VAL A 114 -13.47 -10.41 -7.46
CA VAL A 114 -12.65 -10.38 -6.24
C VAL A 114 -11.18 -10.73 -6.54
N THR A 115 -10.95 -11.60 -7.52
CA THR A 115 -9.60 -11.97 -7.97
C THR A 115 -8.95 -10.81 -8.72
N GLU A 116 -9.66 -10.20 -9.67
CA GLU A 116 -9.22 -9.03 -10.43
C GLU A 116 -8.94 -7.83 -9.52
N LEU A 117 -9.78 -7.60 -8.51
CA LEU A 117 -9.58 -6.55 -7.51
C LEU A 117 -8.26 -6.74 -6.78
N ARG A 118 -7.97 -7.95 -6.33
CA ARG A 118 -6.72 -8.29 -5.64
C ARG A 118 -5.51 -8.07 -6.55
N ASP A 119 -5.62 -8.42 -7.82
CA ASP A 119 -4.53 -8.31 -8.78
C ASP A 119 -4.23 -6.84 -9.11
N TRP A 120 -5.26 -6.01 -9.29
CA TRP A 120 -5.11 -4.55 -9.40
C TRP A 120 -4.42 -3.95 -8.18
N VAL A 121 -4.83 -4.34 -6.97
CA VAL A 121 -4.23 -3.85 -5.72
C VAL A 121 -2.76 -4.26 -5.64
N ARG A 122 -2.42 -5.51 -5.97
CA ARG A 122 -1.02 -6.01 -5.96
C ARG A 122 -0.15 -5.30 -6.98
N GLN A 123 -0.66 -5.09 -8.19
CA GLN A 123 0.07 -4.39 -9.24
C GLN A 123 0.30 -2.92 -8.87
N TYR A 124 -0.69 -2.27 -8.25
CA TYR A 124 -0.61 -0.87 -7.88
C TYR A 124 0.27 -0.63 -6.66
N ALA A 125 0.10 -1.41 -5.59
CA ALA A 125 0.89 -1.30 -4.37
C ALA A 125 2.36 -1.73 -4.59
N GLY A 126 2.62 -2.57 -5.59
CA GLY A 126 3.87 -3.33 -5.67
C GLY A 126 3.85 -4.46 -4.64
N VAL A 127 4.68 -5.47 -4.82
CA VAL A 127 4.79 -6.64 -3.91
C VAL A 127 5.49 -6.26 -2.58
N GLU A 128 5.31 -5.03 -2.13
CA GLU A 128 5.88 -4.47 -0.90
C GLU A 128 4.72 -3.94 -0.05
N ILE A 129 4.05 -4.87 0.63
CA ILE A 129 3.29 -4.61 1.85
C ILE A 129 3.77 -5.62 2.89
#